data_AF-A0A2K3JQ15-F1
#
_entry.id   AF-A0A2K3JQ15-F1
#
_cell.length_a   1.000
_cell.length_b   1.000
_cell.length_c   1.000
_cell.angle_alpha   90.00
_cell.angle_beta   90.00
_cell.angle_gamma   90.00
#
_symmetry.space_group_name_H-M   'P 1'
#
loop_
_entity.id
_entity.type
_entity.pdbx_description
1 polymer ?
#
loop_
_entity_poly.entity_id
_entity_poly.type
_entity_poly.pdbx_seq_one_letter_code
_entity_poly.pdbx_strand_id
1 'polypeptide(L)'
;TVIDAGLITPMVNLYKNAESDTKKEIAWALSNAASSATNKQIMYLGSLDYIKPLCDFLVGPDPTLVTACLEGLENFLRVGEAEKSSGNNTRYANFYAKMIDEVGVLEKIKNLQSHDDKIFFEKAVEIAKSFGGNDIPVPSGGINDG
;
A
#
# COMPACT_ATOMS: atom_id res chain seq x y z
N THR A 1 -11.30 -18.66 3.22
CA THR A 1 -11.02 -17.44 2.42
C THR A 1 -9.98 -17.74 1.34
N VAL A 2 -9.69 -16.84 0.39
CA VAL A 2 -8.59 -17.02 -0.59
C VAL A 2 -7.26 -17.29 0.10
N ILE A 3 -7.09 -16.75 1.31
CA ILE A 3 -5.93 -16.94 2.17
C ILE A 3 -5.88 -18.37 2.75
N ASP A 4 -6.99 -18.88 3.28
CA ASP A 4 -7.06 -20.26 3.82
C ASP A 4 -6.94 -21.33 2.73
N ALA A 5 -7.27 -21.00 1.48
CA ALA A 5 -7.08 -21.87 0.33
C ALA A 5 -5.60 -21.98 -0.14
N GLY A 6 -4.68 -21.22 0.49
CA GLY A 6 -3.26 -21.23 0.13
C GLY A 6 -2.95 -20.61 -1.23
N LEU A 7 -3.89 -19.84 -1.80
CA LEU A 7 -3.79 -19.30 -3.16
C LEU A 7 -2.93 -18.03 -3.25
N ILE A 8 -2.61 -17.41 -2.12
CA ILE A 8 -1.79 -16.18 -2.06
C ILE A 8 -0.39 -16.44 -2.60
N THR A 9 0.29 -17.50 -2.15
CA THR A 9 1.66 -17.82 -2.58
C THR A 9 1.75 -18.05 -4.10
N PRO A 10 0.87 -18.87 -4.71
CA PRO A 10 0.78 -18.97 -6.17
C PRO A 10 0.52 -17.63 -6.86
N MET A 11 -0.37 -16.78 -6.33
CA MET A 11 -0.68 -15.48 -6.93
C MET A 11 0.52 -14.52 -6.89
N VAL A 12 1.24 -14.45 -5.77
CA VAL A 12 2.46 -13.63 -5.66
C VAL A 12 3.58 -14.16 -6.56
N ASN A 13 3.70 -15.48 -6.71
CA ASN A 13 4.67 -16.07 -7.64
C ASN A 13 4.29 -15.83 -9.12
N LEU A 14 3.00 -15.90 -9.43
CA LEU A 14 2.47 -15.60 -10.77
C LEU A 14 2.69 -14.12 -11.10
N TYR A 15 2.46 -13.23 -10.14
CA TYR A 15 2.66 -11.80 -10.27
C TYR A 15 4.06 -11.44 -10.79
N LYS A 16 5.11 -12.12 -10.32
CA LYS A 16 6.50 -11.86 -10.73
C LYS A 16 6.73 -12.04 -12.24
N ASN A 17 6.01 -12.96 -12.88
CA ASN A 17 6.18 -13.32 -14.29
C ASN A 17 4.98 -12.96 -15.18
N ALA A 18 3.91 -12.43 -14.61
CA ALA A 18 2.66 -12.15 -15.30
C ALA A 18 2.73 -10.89 -16.19
N GLU A 19 1.89 -10.87 -17.23
CA GLU A 19 1.66 -9.70 -18.07
C GLU A 19 0.82 -8.63 -17.34
N SER A 20 0.85 -7.40 -17.85
CA SER A 20 0.29 -6.21 -17.18
C SER A 20 -1.17 -6.36 -16.75
N ASP A 21 -2.01 -6.98 -17.57
CA ASP A 21 -3.43 -7.14 -17.24
C ASP A 21 -3.67 -8.23 -16.19
N THR A 22 -2.95 -9.35 -16.28
CA THR A 22 -2.98 -10.39 -15.25
C THR A 22 -2.45 -9.87 -13.92
N LYS A 23 -1.43 -9.00 -13.93
CA LYS A 23 -0.89 -8.36 -12.73
C LYS A 23 -1.96 -7.49 -12.03
N LYS A 24 -2.80 -6.76 -12.78
CA LYS A 24 -3.90 -5.95 -12.21
C LYS A 24 -4.94 -6.84 -11.52
N GLU A 25 -5.37 -7.91 -12.20
CA GLU A 25 -6.32 -8.88 -11.64
C GLU A 25 -5.79 -9.53 -10.36
N ILE A 26 -4.50 -9.88 -10.34
CA ILE A 26 -3.84 -10.39 -9.15
C ILE A 26 -3.87 -9.35 -8.04
N ALA A 27 -3.48 -8.11 -8.30
CA ALA A 27 -3.50 -7.07 -7.28
C ALA A 27 -4.90 -6.80 -6.73
N TRP A 28 -5.91 -6.82 -7.59
CA TRP A 28 -7.30 -6.69 -7.17
C TRP A 28 -7.75 -7.84 -6.26
N ALA A 29 -7.45 -9.08 -6.65
CA ALA A 29 -7.75 -10.27 -5.86
C ALA A 29 -7.02 -10.26 -4.52
N LEU A 30 -5.76 -9.83 -4.50
CA LEU A 30 -4.96 -9.64 -3.29
C LEU A 30 -5.63 -8.58 -2.40
N SER A 31 -5.86 -7.35 -2.88
CA SER A 31 -6.51 -6.28 -2.11
C SER A 31 -7.82 -6.72 -1.46
N ASN A 32 -8.69 -7.42 -2.20
CA ASN A 32 -9.93 -7.98 -1.64
C ASN A 32 -9.69 -9.05 -0.56
N ALA A 33 -8.66 -9.86 -0.73
CA ALA A 33 -8.24 -10.82 0.28
C ALA A 33 -7.75 -10.12 1.55
N ALA A 34 -6.96 -9.04 1.43
CA ALA A 34 -6.51 -8.23 2.57
C ALA A 34 -7.68 -7.54 3.30
N SER A 35 -8.67 -6.99 2.57
CA SER A 35 -9.83 -6.34 3.18
C SER A 35 -10.72 -7.30 3.98
N SER A 36 -10.70 -8.59 3.66
CA SER A 36 -11.42 -9.64 4.40
C SER A 36 -10.53 -10.47 5.35
N ALA A 37 -9.24 -10.13 5.45
CA ALA A 37 -8.28 -10.88 6.25
C ALA A 37 -8.39 -10.56 7.74
N THR A 38 -8.17 -11.58 8.57
CA THR A 38 -7.96 -11.41 10.01
C THR A 38 -6.55 -10.90 10.32
N ASN A 39 -6.31 -10.34 11.51
CA ASN A 39 -4.98 -9.85 11.92
C ASN A 39 -3.87 -10.91 11.73
N LYS A 40 -4.15 -12.19 12.04
CA LYS A 40 -3.21 -13.30 11.84
C LYS A 40 -2.92 -13.56 10.37
N GLN A 41 -3.94 -13.46 9.51
CA GLN A 41 -3.78 -13.61 8.08
C GLN A 41 -2.99 -12.43 7.48
N ILE A 42 -3.26 -11.19 7.91
CA ILE A 42 -2.45 -10.02 7.53
C ILE A 42 -0.97 -10.22 7.89
N MET A 43 -0.67 -10.73 9.09
CA MET A 43 0.72 -11.07 9.45
C MET A 43 1.34 -12.12 8.55
N TYR A 44 0.57 -13.15 8.20
CA TYR A 44 1.02 -14.17 7.26
C TYR A 44 1.26 -13.60 5.86
N LEU A 45 0.39 -12.72 5.35
CA LEU A 45 0.59 -12.04 4.07
C LEU A 45 1.88 -11.21 4.08
N GLY A 46 2.14 -10.48 5.18
CA GLY A 46 3.33 -9.64 5.31
C GLY A 46 4.64 -10.40 5.18
N SER A 47 4.68 -11.68 5.55
CA SER A 47 5.87 -12.53 5.41
C SER A 47 6.09 -13.10 4.00
N LEU A 48 5.13 -12.93 3.08
CA LEU A 48 5.16 -13.48 1.72
C LEU A 48 5.50 -12.45 0.63
N ASP A 49 6.22 -11.37 0.96
CA ASP A 49 6.49 -10.24 0.04
C ASP A 49 5.22 -9.58 -0.54
N TYR A 50 4.09 -9.76 0.12
CA TYR A 50 2.77 -9.31 -0.36
C TYR A 50 2.67 -7.78 -0.52
N ILE A 51 3.46 -7.03 0.25
CA ILE A 51 3.47 -5.57 0.22
C ILE A 51 3.95 -5.06 -1.16
N LYS A 52 4.96 -5.70 -1.75
CA LYS A 52 5.60 -5.21 -2.98
C LYS A 52 4.64 -5.16 -4.19
N PRO A 53 3.87 -6.22 -4.50
CA PRO A 53 2.86 -6.16 -5.56
C PRO A 53 1.84 -5.04 -5.38
N LEU A 54 1.34 -4.80 -4.16
CA LEU A 54 0.38 -3.72 -3.91
C LEU A 54 1.02 -2.34 -4.15
N CYS A 55 2.26 -2.17 -3.68
CA CYS A 55 3.02 -0.93 -3.84
C CYS A 55 3.28 -0.57 -5.31
N ASP A 56 3.43 -1.55 -6.19
CA ASP A 56 3.70 -1.33 -7.62
C ASP A 56 2.49 -0.74 -8.37
N PHE A 57 1.26 -0.90 -7.86
CA PHE A 57 0.06 -0.30 -8.45
C PHE A 57 -0.32 1.06 -7.89
N LEU A 58 0.34 1.54 -6.84
CA LEU A 58 0.03 2.85 -6.25
C LEU A 58 0.31 4.02 -7.20
N VAL A 59 1.11 3.80 -8.24
CA VAL A 59 1.45 4.77 -9.30
C VAL A 59 0.70 4.42 -10.61
N GLY A 60 -0.31 3.55 -10.53
CA GLY A 60 -1.04 3.07 -11.69
C GLY A 60 -2.05 4.09 -12.24
N PRO A 61 -2.44 3.97 -13.53
CA PRO A 61 -3.44 4.84 -14.14
C PRO A 61 -4.84 4.62 -13.55
N ASP A 62 -5.13 3.42 -13.04
CA ASP A 62 -6.44 3.02 -12.52
C ASP A 62 -6.67 3.53 -11.08
N PRO A 63 -7.54 4.54 -10.86
CA PRO A 63 -7.83 5.06 -9.52
C PRO A 63 -8.44 4.01 -8.59
N THR A 64 -9.30 3.14 -9.11
CA THR A 64 -10.03 2.18 -8.27
C THR A 64 -9.10 1.08 -7.78
N LEU A 65 -8.19 0.61 -8.62
CA LEU A 65 -7.15 -0.34 -8.20
C LEU A 65 -6.19 0.29 -7.18
N VAL A 66 -5.83 1.57 -7.37
CA VAL A 66 -5.00 2.32 -6.41
C VAL A 66 -5.70 2.36 -5.05
N THR A 67 -6.97 2.77 -4.98
CA THR A 67 -7.74 2.80 -3.72
C THR A 67 -7.80 1.42 -3.06
N ALA A 68 -8.07 0.36 -3.82
CA ALA A 68 -8.11 -1.00 -3.29
C ALA A 68 -6.75 -1.44 -2.69
N CYS A 69 -5.64 -1.12 -3.37
CA CYS A 69 -4.30 -1.42 -2.86
C CYS A 69 -3.98 -0.63 -1.58
N LEU A 70 -4.45 0.61 -1.48
CA LEU A 70 -4.29 1.43 -0.27
C LEU A 70 -5.07 0.88 0.91
N GLU A 71 -6.33 0.50 0.72
CA GLU A 71 -7.13 -0.16 1.77
C GLU A 71 -6.43 -1.44 2.25
N GLY A 72 -5.85 -2.19 1.31
CA GLY A 72 -4.99 -3.33 1.60
C GLY A 72 -3.84 -2.96 2.54
N LEU A 73 -3.07 -1.92 2.20
CA LEU A 73 -1.92 -1.44 2.98
C LEU A 73 -2.32 -0.82 4.33
N GLU A 74 -3.44 -0.11 4.41
CA GLU A 74 -4.00 0.44 5.64
C GLU A 74 -4.33 -0.67 6.62
N ASN A 75 -4.82 -1.82 6.15
CA ASN A 75 -5.03 -2.99 6.99
C ASN A 75 -3.72 -3.51 7.61
N PHE A 76 -2.61 -3.51 6.88
CA PHE A 76 -1.30 -3.85 7.45
C PHE A 76 -0.87 -2.84 8.51
N LEU A 77 -0.99 -1.54 8.22
CA LEU A 77 -0.65 -0.48 9.16
C LEU A 77 -1.49 -0.60 10.44
N ARG A 78 -2.80 -0.79 10.32
CA ARG A 78 -3.70 -0.99 11.46
C ARG A 78 -3.31 -2.18 12.32
N VAL A 79 -2.98 -3.32 11.71
CA VAL A 79 -2.53 -4.52 12.42
C VAL A 79 -1.18 -4.26 13.12
N GLY A 80 -0.24 -3.59 12.45
CA GLY A 80 1.04 -3.23 13.05
C GLY A 80 0.93 -2.27 14.24
N GLU A 81 -0.02 -1.33 14.20
CA GLU A 81 -0.26 -0.40 15.32
C GLU A 81 -0.95 -1.11 16.50
N ALA A 82 -1.86 -2.05 16.21
CA ALA A 82 -2.48 -2.90 17.24
C ALA A 82 -1.44 -3.78 17.95
N GLU A 83 -0.49 -4.35 17.20
CA GLU A 83 0.63 -5.14 17.75
C GLU A 83 1.59 -4.28 18.59
N LYS A 84 1.88 -3.06 18.13
CA LYS A 84 2.68 -2.08 18.88
C LYS A 84 2.03 -1.73 20.21
N SER A 85 0.71 -1.53 20.23
CA SER A 85 -0.06 -1.17 21.42
C SER A 85 -0.20 -2.33 22.42
N SER A 86 0.00 -3.58 21.98
CA SER A 86 -0.15 -4.79 22.80
C SER A 86 1.11 -5.16 23.62
N GLY A 87 2.16 -4.32 23.61
CA GLY A 87 3.18 -4.33 24.66
C GLY A 87 4.44 -5.18 24.44
N ASN A 88 4.68 -5.74 23.24
CA ASN A 88 5.85 -6.60 22.99
C ASN A 88 7.02 -5.95 22.24
N ASN A 89 6.94 -4.70 21.77
CA ASN A 89 8.09 -4.02 21.18
C ASN A 89 7.92 -2.48 21.12
N THR A 90 8.35 -1.78 22.17
CA THR A 90 8.43 -0.30 22.23
C THR A 90 9.55 0.30 21.39
N ARG A 91 10.25 -0.51 20.58
CA ARG A 91 11.50 -0.10 19.91
C ARG A 91 11.41 0.13 18.41
N TYR A 92 10.33 -0.30 17.75
CA TYR A 92 10.18 -0.13 16.31
C TYR A 92 8.84 0.56 16.04
N ALA A 93 8.89 1.68 15.32
CA ALA A 93 7.76 2.19 14.56
C ALA A 93 7.10 1.00 13.83
N ASN A 94 5.77 1.03 13.72
CA ASN A 94 4.94 0.01 13.06
C ASN A 94 5.73 -0.79 12.00
N PHE A 95 5.93 -2.09 12.23
CA PHE A 95 6.79 -2.94 11.40
C PHE A 95 6.39 -2.87 9.92
N TYR A 96 5.09 -2.84 9.65
CA TYR A 96 4.58 -2.72 8.28
C TYR A 96 4.81 -1.33 7.70
N ALA A 97 4.73 -0.27 8.50
CA ALA A 97 5.10 1.08 8.03
C ALA A 97 6.56 1.12 7.56
N LYS A 98 7.48 0.49 8.30
CA LYS A 98 8.88 0.37 7.90
C LYS A 98 9.04 -0.45 6.62
N MET A 99 8.36 -1.59 6.51
CA MET A 99 8.41 -2.40 5.28
C MET A 99 7.89 -1.64 4.06
N ILE A 100 6.81 -0.88 4.20
CA ILE A 100 6.24 -0.12 3.09
C ILE A 100 7.17 1.05 2.69
N ASP A 101 7.82 1.69 3.66
CA ASP A 101 8.86 2.70 3.42
C ASP A 101 10.07 2.09 2.69
N GLU A 102 10.55 0.91 3.11
CA GLU A 102 11.65 0.19 2.47
C GLU A 102 11.36 -0.21 1.01
N VAL A 103 10.08 -0.34 0.63
CA VAL A 103 9.66 -0.59 -0.77
C VAL A 103 9.67 0.70 -1.61
N GLY A 104 9.93 1.86 -1.00
CA GLY A 104 10.07 3.16 -1.68
C GLY A 104 8.72 3.80 -2.05
N VAL A 105 7.63 3.41 -1.39
CA VAL A 105 6.30 3.96 -1.67
C VAL A 105 6.26 5.47 -1.41
N LEU A 106 6.86 5.92 -0.31
CA LEU A 106 6.89 7.33 0.06
C LEU A 106 7.64 8.18 -0.98
N GLU A 107 8.75 7.69 -1.53
CA GLU A 107 9.43 8.38 -2.65
C GLU A 107 8.57 8.43 -3.91
N LYS A 108 7.91 7.32 -4.27
CA LYS A 108 7.01 7.27 -5.43
C LYS A 108 5.87 8.28 -5.30
N ILE A 109 5.27 8.41 -4.11
CA ILE A 109 4.21 9.38 -3.81
C ILE A 109 4.73 10.82 -3.91
N LYS A 110 5.90 11.12 -3.32
CA LYS A 110 6.51 12.46 -3.39
C LYS A 110 6.80 12.88 -4.83
N ASN A 111 7.28 11.94 -5.64
CA ASN A 111 7.53 12.18 -7.07
C ASN A 111 6.22 12.45 -7.84
N LEU A 112 5.14 11.74 -7.52
CA LEU A 112 3.81 12.01 -8.10
C LEU A 112 3.25 13.38 -7.72
N GLN A 113 3.53 13.88 -6.50
CA GLN A 113 3.14 15.23 -6.07
C GLN A 113 3.92 16.34 -6.80
N SER A 114 5.01 16.00 -7.50
CA SER A 114 5.80 16.95 -8.29
C SER A 114 5.42 16.92 -9.77
N HIS A 115 4.41 16.12 -10.16
CA HIS A 115 3.96 15.99 -11.53
C HIS A 115 2.94 17.09 -11.89
N ASP A 116 3.06 17.70 -13.07
CA ASP A 116 2.15 18.76 -13.57
C ASP A 116 0.70 18.28 -13.81
N ASP A 117 0.44 16.99 -13.64
CA ASP A 117 -0.88 16.42 -13.88
C ASP A 117 -1.64 16.39 -12.55
N LYS A 118 -2.66 17.24 -12.48
CA LYS A 118 -3.52 17.44 -11.31
C LYS A 118 -4.13 16.13 -10.80
N ILE A 119 -4.40 15.15 -11.68
CA ILE A 119 -4.96 13.85 -11.31
C ILE A 119 -3.93 13.04 -10.52
N PHE A 120 -2.67 13.03 -10.96
CA PHE A 120 -1.59 12.33 -10.25
C PHE A 120 -1.21 13.04 -8.94
N PHE A 121 -1.25 14.37 -8.93
CA PHE A 121 -1.06 15.17 -7.71
C PHE A 121 -2.13 14.86 -6.65
N GLU A 122 -3.41 14.94 -7.01
CA GLU A 122 -4.52 14.70 -6.07
C GLU A 122 -4.48 13.28 -5.51
N LYS A 123 -4.23 12.27 -6.35
CA LYS A 123 -4.03 10.88 -5.93
C LYS A 123 -2.87 10.75 -4.94
N ALA A 124 -1.72 11.38 -5.23
CA ALA A 124 -0.56 11.30 -4.37
C ALA A 124 -0.77 11.98 -3.01
N VAL A 125 -1.57 13.06 -2.96
CA VAL A 125 -1.99 13.69 -1.70
C VAL A 125 -2.91 12.77 -0.90
N GLU A 126 -3.87 12.12 -1.55
CA GLU A 126 -4.78 11.17 -0.91
C GLU A 126 -4.03 9.96 -0.33
N ILE A 127 -3.08 9.42 -1.10
CA ILE A 127 -2.20 8.34 -0.66
C ILE A 127 -1.36 8.80 0.54
N ALA A 128 -0.72 9.97 0.47
CA ALA A 128 0.13 10.50 1.53
C ALA A 128 -0.62 10.65 2.87
N LYS A 129 -1.89 11.09 2.81
CA LYS A 129 -2.75 11.19 4.01
C LYS A 129 -2.98 9.84 4.70
N SER A 130 -3.11 8.77 3.91
CA SER A 130 -3.35 7.42 4.42
C SER A 130 -2.13 6.81 5.11
N PHE A 131 -0.91 7.27 4.79
CA PHE A 131 0.34 6.74 5.34
C PHE A 131 0.75 7.29 6.71
N GLY A 132 0.37 8.52 7.03
CA GLY A 132 0.89 9.17 8.23
C GLY A 132 0.33 10.57 8.41
N GLY A 133 -0.99 10.66 8.48
CA GLY A 133 -1.76 11.89 8.64
C GLY A 133 -0.94 13.10 9.12
N ASN A 134 -0.83 14.09 8.24
CA ASN A 134 -0.23 15.42 8.43
C ASN A 134 1.31 15.54 8.47
N ASP A 135 2.09 14.46 8.54
CA ASP A 135 3.58 14.55 8.63
C ASP A 135 4.32 14.40 7.29
N ILE A 136 3.62 14.08 6.20
CA ILE A 136 4.19 14.20 4.86
C ILE A 136 3.96 15.64 4.41
N PRO A 137 5.01 16.48 4.30
CA PRO A 137 4.85 17.84 3.83
C PRO A 137 4.27 17.80 2.42
N VAL A 138 3.00 18.19 2.30
CA VAL A 138 2.43 18.59 1.02
C VAL A 138 3.31 19.72 0.50
N PRO A 139 3.86 19.64 -0.72
CA PRO A 139 4.54 20.75 -1.32
C PRO A 139 3.58 21.93 -1.25
N SER A 140 3.99 23.01 -0.61
CA SER A 140 3.33 24.30 -0.68
C SER A 140 3.49 24.79 -2.12
N GLY A 141 2.72 24.20 -3.04
CA GLY A 141 2.59 24.67 -4.40
C GLY A 141 1.98 26.05 -4.31
N GLY A 142 2.83 27.05 -4.47
CA GLY A 142 2.43 28.45 -4.51
C GLY A 142 1.33 28.60 -5.54
N ILE A 143 0.13 28.88 -5.04
CA ILE A 143 -0.87 29.58 -5.82
C ILE A 143 -0.29 30.98 -6.03
N ASN A 144 0.48 31.15 -7.11
CA ASN A 144 0.80 32.47 -7.60
C ASN A 144 -0.38 32.88 -8.48
N ASP A 145 -1.45 33.32 -7.81
CA ASP A 145 -2.54 34.04 -8.46
C ASP A 145 -1.94 35.35 -8.99
N GLY A 146 -1.82 35.44 -10.32
CA GLY A 146 -1.54 36.68 -11.03
C GLY A 146 -2.80 37.52 -11.23
#